data_AF-A0A327JZE4-F1
#
_entry.id   AF-A0A327JZE4-F1
#
_cell.length_a   1.000
_cell.length_b   1.000
_cell.length_c   1.000
_cell.angle_alpha   90.00
_cell.angle_beta   90.00
_cell.angle_gamma   90.00
#
_symmetry.space_group_name_H-M   'P 1'
#
loop_
_entity.id
_entity.type
_entity.pdbx_description
1 polymer ?
#
loop_
_entity_poly.entity_id
_entity_poly.type
_entity_poly.pdbx_seq_one_letter_code
_entity_poly.pdbx_strand_id
1 'polypeptide(L)'
;MSSGLLLLYGIGTMAGPLVASGTMETFGPEGLFVTTAVAHFAMAIFSVYRTTRRAPPPQHERETFSAVPSPRMLTPQTAVLQPDPEELP
;
A
#
# COMPACT_ATOMS: atom_id res chain seq x y z
N MET A 1 -19.87 0.72 -6.63
CA MET A 1 -18.54 0.09 -6.79
C MET A 1 -18.13 -0.57 -5.48
N SER A 2 -18.65 -1.77 -5.16
CA SER A 2 -18.14 -2.56 -4.01
C SER A 2 -18.71 -4.00 -3.92
N SER A 3 -19.64 -4.42 -4.78
CA SER A 3 -20.27 -5.75 -4.66
C SER A 3 -19.26 -6.90 -4.74
N GLY A 4 -18.32 -6.86 -5.68
CA GLY A 4 -17.27 -7.89 -5.81
C GLY A 4 -16.29 -7.91 -4.63
N LEU A 5 -15.93 -6.75 -4.06
CA LEU A 5 -15.03 -6.68 -2.92
C LEU A 5 -15.68 -7.23 -1.65
N LEU A 6 -16.98 -6.96 -1.46
CA LEU A 6 -17.77 -7.49 -0.34
C LEU A 6 -17.93 -9.01 -0.43
N LEU A 7 -18.17 -9.56 -1.63
CA LEU A 7 -18.24 -11.01 -1.84
C LEU A 7 -16.90 -11.68 -1.49
N LEU A 8 -15.79 -11.13 -1.98
CA LEU A 8 -14.45 -11.65 -1.68
C LEU A 8 -14.14 -11.57 -0.17
N TYR A 9 -14.51 -10.47 0.47
CA TYR A 9 -14.38 -10.32 1.91
C TYR A 9 -15.18 -11.38 2.68
N GLY A 10 -16.45 -11.59 2.30
CA GLY A 10 -17.30 -12.62 2.91
C GLY A 10 -16.76 -14.05 2.75
N ILE A 11 -16.22 -14.38 1.57
CA ILE A 11 -15.55 -15.67 1.35
C ILE A 11 -14.33 -15.81 2.26
N GLY A 12 -13.52 -14.76 2.35
CA GLY A 12 -12.31 -14.74 3.18
C GLY A 12 -12.61 -14.92 4.67
N THR A 13 -13.66 -14.28 5.20
CA THR A 13 -14.03 -14.39 6.62
C THR A 13 -14.62 -15.76 6.97
N MET A 14 -15.25 -16.46 6.02
CA MET A 14 -15.71 -17.84 6.21
C MET A 14 -14.56 -18.85 6.09
N ALA A 15 -13.70 -18.70 5.08
CA ALA A 15 -12.59 -19.62 4.84
C ALA A 15 -11.48 -19.50 5.88
N GLY A 16 -11.20 -18.28 6.38
CA GLY A 16 -10.11 -17.99 7.30
C GLY A 16 -10.11 -18.87 8.56
N PRO A 17 -11.21 -18.92 9.34
CA PRO A 17 -11.32 -19.76 10.53
C PRO A 17 -11.19 -21.25 10.22
N LEU A 18 -11.70 -21.74 9.09
CA LEU A 18 -11.59 -23.14 8.70
C LEU A 18 -10.14 -23.54 8.43
N VAL A 19 -9.41 -22.70 7.69
CA VAL A 19 -7.97 -22.92 7.43
C VAL A 19 -7.17 -22.81 8.72
N ALA A 20 -7.43 -21.77 9.54
CA ALA A 20 -6.75 -21.59 10.82
C ALA A 20 -6.99 -22.78 11.76
N SER A 21 -8.23 -23.26 11.87
CA SER A 21 -8.60 -24.42 12.69
C SER A 21 -7.86 -25.68 12.23
N GLY A 22 -7.85 -25.99 10.93
CA GLY A 22 -7.15 -27.17 10.41
C GLY A 22 -5.62 -27.08 10.55
N THR A 23 -5.08 -25.86 10.46
CA THR A 23 -3.65 -25.62 10.72
C THR A 23 -3.34 -25.81 12.21
N MET A 24 -4.24 -25.39 13.10
CA MET A 24 -4.07 -25.60 14.54
C MET A 24 -4.22 -27.07 14.96
N GLU A 25 -4.99 -27.88 14.23
CA GLU A 25 -5.09 -29.32 14.47
C GLU A 25 -3.78 -30.06 14.14
N THR A 26 -3.06 -29.60 13.11
CA THR A 26 -1.83 -30.25 12.62
C THR A 26 -0.55 -29.72 13.28
N PHE A 27 -0.46 -28.40 13.47
CA PHE A 27 0.71 -27.74 14.06
C PHE A 27 0.51 -27.35 15.52
N GLY A 28 -0.66 -27.60 16.13
CA GLY A 28 -0.97 -27.12 17.47
C GLY A 28 -1.34 -25.63 17.51
N PRO A 29 -1.37 -25.00 18.69
CA PRO A 29 -1.80 -23.60 18.84
C PRO A 29 -0.99 -22.60 18.00
N GLU A 30 0.29 -22.90 17.70
CA GLU A 30 1.11 -22.08 16.79
C GLU A 30 0.60 -22.05 15.34
N GLY A 31 -0.31 -22.95 14.94
CA GLY A 31 -0.88 -23.02 13.60
C GLY A 31 -1.53 -21.71 13.15
N LEU A 32 -2.06 -20.90 14.08
CA LEU A 32 -2.61 -19.58 13.75
C LEU A 32 -1.53 -18.60 13.25
N PHE A 33 -0.33 -18.66 13.83
CA PHE A 33 0.81 -17.87 13.37
C PHE A 33 1.29 -18.35 12.00
N VAL A 34 1.27 -19.66 11.76
CA VAL A 34 1.60 -20.23 10.44
C VAL A 34 0.60 -19.75 9.38
N THR A 35 -0.71 -19.82 9.65
CA THR A 35 -1.74 -19.35 8.73
C THR A 35 -1.57 -17.87 8.38
N THR A 36 -1.34 -17.01 9.39
CA THR A 36 -1.14 -15.57 9.17
C THR A 36 0.17 -15.28 8.45
N ALA A 37 1.26 -15.99 8.75
CA ALA A 37 2.53 -15.86 8.06
C ALA A 37 2.40 -16.20 6.56
N VAL A 38 1.72 -17.30 6.23
CA VAL A 38 1.43 -17.70 4.84
C VAL A 38 0.61 -16.64 4.11
N ALA A 39 -0.44 -16.10 4.74
CA ALA A 39 -1.25 -15.03 4.15
C ALA A 39 -0.43 -13.77 3.84
N HIS A 40 0.43 -13.34 4.78
CA HIS A 40 1.32 -12.19 4.57
C HIS A 40 2.36 -12.47 3.49
N PHE A 41 2.94 -13.67 3.45
CA PHE A 41 3.86 -14.07 2.39
C PHE A 41 3.20 -14.04 1.01
N ALA A 42 1.96 -14.55 0.90
CA ALA A 42 1.20 -14.48 -0.33
C ALA A 42 0.96 -13.01 -0.77
N MET A 43 0.61 -12.13 0.17
CA MET A 43 0.47 -10.69 -0.11
C MET A 43 1.80 -10.05 -0.53
N ALA A 44 2.91 -10.39 0.13
CA ALA A 44 4.23 -9.87 -0.20
C ALA A 44 4.67 -10.30 -1.60
N ILE A 45 4.53 -11.59 -1.93
CA ILE A 45 4.81 -12.13 -3.26
C ILE A 45 3.93 -11.44 -4.30
N PHE A 46 2.63 -11.32 -4.05
CA PHE A 46 1.71 -10.61 -4.95
C PHE A 46 2.11 -9.14 -5.13
N SER A 47 2.49 -8.45 -4.07
CA SER A 47 2.93 -7.05 -4.12
C SER A 47 4.19 -6.88 -4.96
N VAL A 48 5.19 -7.75 -4.77
CA VAL A 48 6.42 -7.76 -5.57
C VAL A 48 6.11 -8.09 -7.03
N TYR A 49 5.33 -9.14 -7.29
CA TYR A 49 4.88 -9.50 -8.63
C TYR A 49 4.12 -8.36 -9.33
N ARG A 50 3.19 -7.71 -8.62
CA ARG A 50 2.41 -6.59 -9.12
C ARG A 50 3.30 -5.40 -9.47
N THR A 51 4.27 -5.11 -8.61
CA THR A 51 5.19 -3.97 -8.78
C THR A 51 6.14 -4.22 -9.94
N THR A 52 6.71 -5.43 -10.04
CA THR A 52 7.63 -5.81 -11.11
C THR A 52 6.98 -5.84 -12.49
N ARG A 53 5.68 -6.12 -12.58
CA ARG A 53 4.93 -6.05 -13.84
C ARG A 53 4.56 -4.64 -14.29
N ARG A 54 4.64 -3.63 -13.42
CA ARG A 54 4.31 -2.26 -13.77
C ARG A 54 5.60 -1.55 -14.19
N ALA A 55 5.75 -1.27 -15.49
CA ALA A 55 6.89 -0.50 -15.97
C ALA A 55 6.89 0.88 -15.27
N PRO A 56 8.05 1.35 -14.75
CA PRO A 56 8.17 2.70 -14.23
C PRO A 56 7.77 3.69 -15.33
N PRO A 57 6.98 4.74 -15.04
CA PRO A 57 6.66 5.74 -16.04
C PRO A 57 7.95 6.31 -16.65
N PRO A 58 7.96 6.56 -17.97
CA PRO A 58 9.12 7.07 -18.68
C PRO A 58 9.55 8.42 -18.10
N GLN A 59 10.85 8.73 -18.17
CA GLN A 59 11.41 9.90 -17.48
C GLN A 59 10.77 11.23 -17.87
N HIS A 60 10.17 11.34 -19.06
CA HIS A 60 9.47 12.55 -19.52
C HIS A 60 8.08 12.75 -18.89
N GLU A 61 7.48 11.71 -18.29
CA GLU A 61 6.26 11.80 -17.48
C GLU A 61 6.57 11.99 -15.99
N ARG A 62 7.85 11.87 -15.60
CA ARG A 62 8.29 12.17 -14.24
C ARG A 62 8.37 13.68 -14.14
N GLU A 63 7.29 14.30 -13.66
CA GLU A 63 7.33 15.71 -13.27
C GLU A 63 8.57 15.94 -12.41
N THR A 64 9.34 16.98 -12.74
CA THR A 64 10.47 17.42 -11.91
C THR A 64 9.94 17.53 -10.49
N PHE A 65 10.44 16.68 -9.60
CA PHE A 65 10.02 16.67 -8.21
C PHE A 65 10.34 18.04 -7.61
N SER A 66 9.35 18.94 -7.61
CA SER A 66 9.39 20.17 -6.87
C SER A 66 8.99 19.81 -5.46
N ALA A 67 9.96 19.84 -4.55
CA ALA A 67 9.70 19.67 -3.13
C ALA A 67 8.88 20.86 -2.64
N VAL A 68 7.57 20.86 -2.91
CA VAL A 68 6.66 21.85 -2.34
C VAL A 68 6.63 21.57 -0.84
N PRO A 69 7.07 22.51 0.01
CA PRO A 69 7.08 22.28 1.44
C PRO A 69 5.67 21.93 1.91
N SER A 70 5.55 20.90 2.76
CA SER A 70 4.26 20.53 3.33
C SER A 70 3.59 21.79 3.94
N PRO A 71 2.28 22.02 3.76
CA PRO A 71 1.58 23.16 4.37
C PRO A 71 1.76 23.24 5.89
N ARG A 72 2.06 22.10 6.53
CA ARG A 72 2.38 22.00 7.96
C ARG A 72 3.76 22.56 8.32
N MET A 73 4.67 22.63 7.36
CA MET A 73 6.02 23.19 7.49
C MET A 73 6.12 24.64 6.99
N LEU A 74 5.04 25.19 6.43
CA LEU A 74 4.98 26.57 5.97
C LEU A 74 4.46 27.45 7.11
N THR A 75 5.34 28.24 7.72
CA THR A 75 4.91 29.40 8.50
C THR A 75 4.31 30.44 7.53
N PRO A 76 3.21 31.14 7.88
CA PRO A 76 2.55 32.12 7.01
C PRO A 76 3.50 33.13 6.34
N GLN A 77 4.61 33.42 7.00
CA GLN A 77 5.66 34.35 6.63
C GLN A 77 6.53 33.82 5.48
N THR A 78 6.78 32.50 5.43
CA THR A 78 7.57 31.87 4.37
C THR A 78 6.83 31.87 3.03
N ALA A 79 5.49 31.76 3.06
CA ALA A 79 4.66 31.81 1.86
C ALA A 79 4.59 33.22 1.23
N VAL A 80 4.65 34.27 2.06
CA VAL A 80 4.67 35.69 1.59
C VAL A 80 6.04 36.09 1.05
N LEU A 81 7.11 35.47 1.55
CA LEU A 81 8.49 35.78 1.16
C LEU A 81 9.00 34.94 -0.03
N GLN A 82 8.20 34.01 -0.57
CA GLN A 82 8.57 33.30 -1.79
C GLN A 82 8.57 34.31 -2.95
N PRO A 83 9.69 34.49 -3.67
CA PRO A 83 9.71 35.32 -4.87
C PRO A 83 8.80 34.72 -5.94
N ASP A 84 8.11 35.57 -6.69
CA ASP A 84 7.24 35.15 -7.79
C ASP A 84 8.11 34.47 -8.88
N PRO A 85 7.84 33.21 -9.27
CA PRO A 85 8.63 32.51 -10.27
C PRO A 85 8.72 33.24 -11.63
N GLU A 86 7.79 34.16 -11.91
CA GLU A 86 7.77 34.96 -13.15
C GLU A 86 8.68 36.22 -13.13
N GLU A 87 9.28 36.58 -11.98
CA GLU A 87 10.17 37.76 -11.86
C GLU A 87 11.68 37.44 -12.02
N LEU A 88 12.06 36.19 -12.30
CA LEU A 88 13.46 35.83 -12.53
C LEU A 88 13.86 36.09 -14.00
N PRO A 89 14.94 36.87 -14.28
CA PRO A 89 15.40 37.17 -15.65
C PRO A 89 16.01 35.95 -16.37
#